data_AF-A0A1B7W6H5-F1
#
_entry.id   AF-A0A1B7W6H5-F1
#
_cell.length_a   1.000
_cell.length_b   1.000
_cell.length_c   1.000
_cell.angle_alpha   90.00
_cell.angle_beta   90.00
_cell.angle_gamma   90.00
#
_symmetry.space_group_name_H-M   'P 1'
#
loop_
_entity.id
_entity.type
_entity.pdbx_description
1 polymer ?
#
loop_
_entity_poly.entity_id
_entity_poly.type
_entity_poly.pdbx_seq_one_letter_code
_entity_poly.pdbx_strand_id
1 'polypeptide(L)'
;MKTELKAKFIQQILSKKKDSEGFTLIELLVVIIIIGILSAIALPSFINQAAKAKQTEAKTTVNSINKAQQTRRIEEGTFATAVTSLGVGLTASSTANYDYTLTATATGTSATIVAFAKDPNSVKGYGGGVFITATGDAPSIICQTTAVQGSTATVTNLAPTSGTACPTTPIAMEPLK
;
A
#
# COMPACT_ATOMS: atom_id res chain seq x y z
N MET A 1 -9.75 -75.82 -25.28
CA MET A 1 -10.52 -74.57 -25.07
C MET A 1 -9.77 -73.44 -24.33
N LYS A 2 -8.72 -73.68 -23.53
CA LYS A 2 -8.03 -72.61 -22.76
C LYS A 2 -7.07 -71.71 -23.56
N THR A 3 -6.70 -72.09 -24.78
CA THR A 3 -5.67 -71.42 -25.58
C THR A 3 -6.18 -70.20 -26.34
N GLU A 4 -7.44 -70.18 -26.76
CA GLU A 4 -8.01 -69.05 -27.53
C GLU A 4 -8.31 -67.82 -26.67
N LEU A 5 -8.67 -68.04 -25.40
CA LEU A 5 -8.93 -66.95 -24.45
C LEU A 5 -7.65 -66.17 -24.12
N LYS A 6 -6.50 -66.88 -24.04
CA LYS A 6 -5.18 -66.26 -23.87
C LYS A 6 -4.79 -65.41 -25.09
N ALA A 7 -5.08 -65.87 -26.30
CA ALA A 7 -4.74 -65.14 -27.53
C ALA A 7 -5.53 -63.82 -27.65
N LYS A 8 -6.85 -63.84 -27.37
CA LYS A 8 -7.68 -62.61 -27.37
C LYS A 8 -7.30 -61.63 -26.26
N PHE A 9 -6.94 -62.12 -25.07
CA PHE A 9 -6.50 -61.27 -23.96
C PHE A 9 -5.16 -60.57 -24.24
N ILE A 10 -4.21 -61.29 -24.87
CA ILE A 10 -2.92 -60.73 -25.29
C ILE A 10 -3.10 -59.71 -26.42
N GLN A 11 -3.98 -59.97 -27.40
CA GLN A 11 -4.31 -58.99 -28.45
C GLN A 11 -4.97 -57.72 -27.89
N GLN A 12 -5.82 -57.82 -26.86
CA GLN A 12 -6.43 -56.63 -26.23
C GLN A 12 -5.42 -55.75 -25.49
N ILE A 13 -4.34 -56.33 -24.94
CA ILE A 13 -3.25 -55.56 -24.30
C ILE A 13 -2.36 -54.91 -25.36
N LEU A 14 -2.04 -55.62 -26.46
CA LEU A 14 -1.22 -55.10 -27.56
C LEU A 14 -1.93 -54.01 -28.39
N SER A 15 -3.26 -54.08 -28.56
CA SER A 15 -4.04 -53.04 -29.27
C SER A 15 -4.32 -51.78 -28.45
N LYS A 16 -3.98 -51.73 -27.15
CA LYS A 16 -4.19 -50.55 -26.28
C LYS A 16 -2.95 -49.68 -26.14
N LYS A 17 -1.96 -49.81 -27.03
CA LYS A 17 -0.93 -48.79 -27.23
C LYS A 17 -1.51 -47.66 -28.09
N LYS A 18 -2.56 -47.01 -27.58
CA LYS A 18 -3.00 -45.71 -28.09
C LYS A 18 -1.93 -44.69 -27.71
N ASP A 19 -1.51 -43.91 -28.69
CA ASP A 19 -0.55 -42.82 -28.61
C ASP A 19 -0.67 -42.08 -27.29
N SER A 20 0.23 -42.42 -26.37
CA SER A 20 0.49 -41.63 -25.18
C SER A 20 1.66 -40.74 -25.56
N GLU A 21 1.39 -39.70 -26.35
CA GLU A 21 2.36 -38.65 -26.64
C GLU A 21 2.69 -37.96 -25.31
N GLY A 22 3.75 -38.42 -24.66
CA GLY A 22 4.28 -37.79 -23.46
C GLY A 22 5.03 -36.52 -23.83
N PHE A 23 4.90 -35.48 -22.99
CA PHE A 23 5.75 -34.29 -23.07
C PHE A 23 7.22 -34.70 -23.08
N THR A 24 7.97 -34.20 -24.05
CA THR A 24 9.41 -34.44 -24.10
C THR A 24 10.10 -33.61 -23.02
N LEU A 25 11.20 -34.12 -22.46
CA LEU A 25 12.00 -33.39 -21.48
C LEU A 25 12.54 -32.07 -22.06
N ILE A 26 12.80 -32.04 -23.38
CA ILE A 26 13.28 -30.84 -24.07
C ILE A 26 12.20 -29.77 -24.21
N GLU A 27 10.93 -30.14 -24.44
CA GLU A 27 9.81 -29.19 -24.45
C GLU A 27 9.64 -28.54 -23.08
N LEU A 28 9.70 -29.34 -22.01
CA LEU A 28 9.61 -28.82 -20.65
C LEU A 28 10.80 -27.89 -20.33
N LEU A 29 12.01 -28.25 -20.79
CA LEU A 29 13.22 -27.44 -20.61
C LEU A 29 13.12 -26.07 -21.31
N VAL A 30 12.64 -26.02 -22.55
CA VAL A 30 12.47 -24.74 -23.26
C VAL A 30 11.40 -23.88 -22.58
N VAL A 31 10.31 -24.48 -22.10
CA VAL A 31 9.26 -23.74 -21.38
C VAL A 31 9.79 -23.10 -20.09
N ILE A 32 10.55 -23.84 -19.27
CA ILE A 32 11.10 -23.27 -18.03
C ILE A 32 12.11 -22.15 -18.31
N ILE A 33 12.85 -22.23 -19.41
CA ILE A 33 13.77 -21.18 -19.85
C ILE A 33 12.99 -19.92 -20.21
N ILE A 34 11.92 -20.03 -21.00
CA ILE A 34 11.10 -18.88 -21.41
C ILE A 34 10.44 -18.23 -20.20
N ILE A 35 9.78 -19.01 -19.31
CA ILE A 35 9.15 -18.43 -18.09
C ILE A 35 10.22 -17.86 -17.15
N GLY A 36 11.44 -18.41 -17.12
CA GLY A 36 12.55 -17.88 -16.34
C GLY A 36 12.98 -16.49 -16.80
N ILE A 37 13.13 -16.30 -18.12
CA ILE A 37 13.48 -15.00 -18.72
C ILE A 37 12.38 -13.97 -18.46
N LEU A 38 11.11 -14.34 -18.67
CA LEU A 38 9.97 -13.45 -18.43
C LEU A 38 9.86 -13.06 -16.95
N SER A 39 10.04 -14.03 -16.04
CA SER A 39 9.96 -13.79 -14.60
C SER A 39 11.08 -12.88 -14.09
N ALA A 40 12.30 -13.00 -14.64
CA ALA A 40 13.43 -12.16 -14.25
C ALA A 40 13.17 -10.66 -14.52
N ILE A 41 12.45 -10.33 -15.59
CA ILE A 41 12.10 -8.95 -15.95
C ILE A 41 10.83 -8.49 -15.22
N ALA A 42 9.82 -9.36 -15.11
CA ALA A 42 8.52 -9.00 -14.57
C ALA A 42 8.50 -8.85 -13.04
N LEU A 43 9.22 -9.73 -12.33
CA LEU A 43 9.19 -9.78 -10.86
C LEU A 43 9.63 -8.47 -10.17
N PRO A 44 10.76 -7.82 -10.52
CA PRO A 44 11.15 -6.57 -9.87
C PRO A 44 10.13 -5.44 -10.13
N SER A 45 9.51 -5.42 -11.31
CA SER A 45 8.45 -4.45 -11.62
C SER A 45 7.20 -4.68 -10.77
N PHE A 46 6.80 -5.94 -10.59
CA PHE A 46 5.65 -6.30 -9.77
C PHE A 46 5.82 -5.87 -8.30
N ILE A 47 6.99 -6.12 -7.71
CA ILE A 47 7.30 -5.73 -6.32
C ILE A 47 7.20 -4.20 -6.14
N ASN A 48 7.74 -3.44 -7.10
CA ASN A 48 7.65 -1.97 -7.09
C ASN A 48 6.21 -1.46 -7.22
N GLN A 49 5.38 -2.09 -8.06
CA GLN A 49 3.97 -1.73 -8.20
C GLN A 49 3.17 -2.02 -6.92
N ALA A 50 3.43 -3.17 -6.28
CA ALA A 50 2.82 -3.50 -4.99
C ALA A 50 3.19 -2.45 -3.91
N ALA A 51 4.45 -2.03 -3.85
CA ALA A 51 4.89 -0.97 -2.93
C ALA A 51 4.21 0.38 -3.22
N LYS A 52 4.05 0.76 -4.49
CA LYS A 52 3.33 1.98 -4.90
C LYS A 52 1.84 1.94 -4.53
N ALA A 53 1.20 0.78 -4.65
CA ALA A 53 -0.19 0.61 -4.26
C ALA A 53 -0.37 0.82 -2.75
N LYS A 54 0.49 0.20 -1.92
CA LYS A 54 0.54 0.42 -0.47
C LYS A 54 0.74 1.90 -0.12
N GLN A 55 1.67 2.57 -0.79
CA GLN A 55 1.93 4.00 -0.58
C GLN A 55 0.76 4.89 -1.01
N THR A 56 0.06 4.51 -2.07
CA THR A 56 -1.14 5.22 -2.55
C THR A 56 -2.28 5.11 -1.54
N GLU A 57 -2.49 3.94 -0.94
CA GLU A 57 -3.45 3.73 0.15
C GLU A 57 -3.20 4.69 1.32
N ALA A 58 -1.95 4.83 1.75
CA ALA A 58 -1.60 5.78 2.80
C ALA A 58 -1.86 7.23 2.39
N LYS A 59 -1.44 7.63 1.18
CA LYS A 59 -1.66 8.98 0.66
C LYS A 59 -3.15 9.32 0.59
N THR A 60 -3.98 8.44 0.04
CA THR A 60 -5.42 8.68 -0.06
C THR A 60 -6.08 8.74 1.30
N THR A 61 -5.71 7.85 2.22
CA THR A 61 -6.25 7.83 3.58
C THR A 61 -5.92 9.10 4.36
N VAL A 62 -4.64 9.54 4.32
CA VAL A 62 -4.22 10.80 4.96
C VAL A 62 -4.96 12.00 4.36
N ASN A 63 -5.15 12.02 3.03
CA ASN A 63 -5.92 13.08 2.37
C ASN A 63 -7.39 13.09 2.80
N SER A 64 -8.02 11.92 2.89
CA SER A 64 -9.40 11.79 3.37
C SER A 64 -9.54 12.25 4.83
N ILE A 65 -8.57 11.92 5.68
CA ILE A 65 -8.53 12.39 7.07
C ILE A 65 -8.41 13.92 7.13
N ASN A 66 -7.50 14.51 6.35
CA ASN A 66 -7.35 15.97 6.30
C ASN A 66 -8.65 16.66 5.85
N LYS A 67 -9.30 16.15 4.81
CA LYS A 67 -10.59 16.68 4.33
C LYS A 67 -11.67 16.55 5.41
N ALA A 68 -11.78 15.40 6.05
CA ALA A 68 -12.75 15.19 7.12
C ALA A 68 -12.49 16.12 8.32
N GLN A 69 -11.23 16.39 8.67
CA GLN A 69 -10.86 17.36 9.70
C GLN A 69 -11.26 18.79 9.32
N GLN A 70 -11.05 19.20 8.06
CA GLN A 70 -11.52 20.49 7.56
C GLN A 70 -13.05 20.60 7.64
N THR A 71 -13.78 19.59 7.16
CA THR A 71 -15.24 19.55 7.23
C THR A 71 -15.74 19.64 8.66
N ARG A 72 -15.22 18.80 9.56
CA ARG A 72 -15.61 18.84 10.98
C ARG A 72 -15.34 20.19 11.61
N ARG A 73 -14.22 20.83 11.26
CA ARG A 73 -13.89 22.17 11.79
C ARG A 73 -14.87 23.24 11.32
N ILE A 74 -15.39 23.12 10.09
CA ILE A 74 -16.41 24.01 9.54
C ILE A 74 -17.78 23.76 10.20
N GLU A 75 -18.13 22.50 10.45
CA GLU A 75 -19.44 22.12 11.01
C GLU A 75 -19.55 22.33 12.52
N GLU A 76 -18.54 21.88 13.27
CA GLU A 76 -18.57 21.82 14.74
C GLU A 76 -17.62 22.82 15.41
N GLY A 77 -16.77 23.51 14.64
CA GLY A 77 -15.79 24.42 15.20
C GLY A 77 -14.63 23.74 15.94
N THR A 78 -14.51 22.41 15.87
CA THR A 78 -13.47 21.63 16.56
C THR A 78 -12.79 20.62 15.65
N PHE A 79 -11.58 20.20 16.03
CA PHE A 79 -10.90 19.07 15.40
C PHE A 79 -11.23 17.76 16.11
N ALA A 80 -11.30 16.67 15.34
CA ALA A 80 -11.43 15.34 15.92
C ALA A 80 -10.11 14.92 16.57
N THR A 81 -10.19 14.33 17.76
CA THR A 81 -9.04 13.75 18.49
C THR A 81 -8.85 12.27 18.19
N ALA A 82 -9.83 11.61 17.56
CA ALA A 82 -9.76 10.21 17.16
C ALA A 82 -10.17 10.02 15.69
N VAL A 83 -9.41 9.19 14.96
CA VAL A 83 -9.67 8.91 13.53
C VAL A 83 -11.04 8.26 13.31
N THR A 84 -11.49 7.45 14.27
CA THR A 84 -12.80 6.77 14.25
C THR A 84 -13.99 7.74 14.24
N SER A 85 -13.80 8.96 14.74
CA SER A 85 -14.85 9.99 14.78
C SER A 85 -15.02 10.78 13.48
N LEU A 86 -14.13 10.57 12.50
CA LEU A 86 -14.12 11.31 11.23
C LEU A 86 -14.97 10.67 10.13
N GLY A 87 -15.57 9.49 10.37
CA GLY A 87 -16.43 8.82 9.37
C GLY A 87 -15.72 8.38 8.08
N VAL A 88 -14.38 8.37 8.06
CA VAL A 88 -13.56 8.07 6.86
C VAL A 88 -13.49 6.57 6.51
N GLY A 89 -14.35 5.74 7.09
CA GLY A 89 -14.37 4.28 6.86
C GLY A 89 -13.25 3.50 7.55
N LEU A 90 -12.48 4.13 8.43
CA LEU A 90 -11.50 3.46 9.29
C LEU A 90 -12.17 3.06 10.62
N THR A 91 -12.34 1.75 10.82
CA THR A 91 -12.89 1.18 12.07
C THR A 91 -11.86 1.10 13.19
N ALA A 92 -10.58 1.06 12.82
CA ALA A 92 -9.43 1.18 13.71
C ALA A 92 -8.44 2.18 13.10
N SER A 93 -7.58 2.79 13.93
CA SER A 93 -6.50 3.66 13.46
C SER A 93 -5.36 2.88 12.80
N SER A 94 -5.67 1.84 12.03
CA SER A 94 -4.75 0.90 11.43
C SER A 94 -5.39 0.22 10.22
N THR A 95 -4.63 0.07 9.13
CA THR A 95 -4.97 -0.80 7.99
C THR A 95 -3.95 -1.94 7.86
N ALA A 96 -4.05 -2.74 6.81
CA ALA A 96 -3.12 -3.85 6.57
C ALA A 96 -1.65 -3.38 6.46
N ASN A 97 -1.42 -2.18 5.93
CA ASN A 97 -0.08 -1.70 5.57
C ASN A 97 0.43 -0.54 6.46
N TYR A 98 -0.49 0.19 7.11
CA TYR A 98 -0.15 1.40 7.87
C TYR A 98 -0.87 1.48 9.21
N ASP A 99 -0.22 2.10 10.20
CA ASP A 99 -0.82 2.53 11.46
C ASP A 99 -0.96 4.06 11.45
N TYR A 100 -2.11 4.57 11.86
CA TYR A 100 -2.45 5.99 11.83
C TYR A 100 -2.50 6.54 13.26
N THR A 101 -1.75 7.60 13.53
CA THR A 101 -1.82 8.32 14.80
C THR A 101 -2.24 9.75 14.56
N LEU A 102 -3.39 10.12 15.12
CA LEU A 102 -3.94 11.47 15.05
C LEU A 102 -3.57 12.23 16.32
N THR A 103 -2.99 13.41 16.14
CA THR A 103 -2.65 14.33 17.20
C THR A 103 -3.37 15.64 16.93
N ALA A 104 -4.44 15.89 17.68
CA ALA A 104 -5.21 17.13 17.57
C ALA A 104 -5.62 17.59 18.97
N THR A 105 -5.75 18.90 19.14
CA THR A 105 -6.44 19.48 20.29
C THR A 105 -7.81 19.95 19.79
N ALA A 106 -8.91 19.57 20.46
CA ALA A 106 -10.27 19.82 19.97
C ALA A 106 -10.53 21.30 19.62
N THR A 107 -10.06 22.22 20.46
CA THR A 107 -10.11 23.68 20.24
C THR A 107 -8.79 24.27 19.73
N GLY A 108 -7.84 23.42 19.34
CA GLY A 108 -6.53 23.83 18.85
C GLY A 108 -6.59 24.46 17.45
N THR A 109 -5.47 25.04 17.04
CA THR A 109 -5.27 25.61 15.71
C THR A 109 -4.73 24.61 14.70
N SER A 110 -4.48 23.36 15.11
CA SER A 110 -3.95 22.33 14.23
C SER A 110 -4.41 20.92 14.59
N ALA A 111 -4.51 20.07 13.56
CA ALA A 111 -4.66 18.64 13.67
C ALA A 111 -3.64 17.97 12.74
N THR A 112 -2.81 17.08 13.27
CA THR A 112 -1.81 16.34 12.48
C THR A 112 -2.09 14.85 12.54
N ILE A 113 -1.78 14.16 11.44
CA ILE A 113 -1.94 12.73 11.27
C ILE A 113 -0.63 12.16 10.78
N VAL A 114 -0.20 11.05 11.37
CA VAL A 114 1.00 10.33 10.93
C VAL A 114 0.61 8.89 10.59
N ALA A 115 0.97 8.46 9.38
CA ALA A 115 0.83 7.11 8.89
C ALA A 115 2.20 6.41 8.94
N PHE A 116 2.33 5.49 9.89
CA PHE A 116 3.49 4.63 10.10
C PHE A 116 3.40 3.41 9.19
N ALA A 117 4.44 3.18 8.40
CA ALA A 117 4.55 1.96 7.61
C ALA A 117 4.77 0.76 8.54
N LYS A 118 3.93 -0.28 8.42
CA LYS A 118 4.16 -1.56 9.12
C LYS A 118 5.38 -2.32 8.56
N ASP A 119 5.66 -2.12 7.28
CA ASP A 119 6.85 -2.62 6.58
C ASP A 119 7.87 -1.48 6.34
N PRO A 120 8.67 -1.09 7.36
CA PRO A 120 9.50 0.11 7.34
C PRO A 120 10.59 0.12 6.26
N ASN A 121 10.95 -1.05 5.74
CA ASN A 121 12.03 -1.23 4.75
C ASN A 121 11.52 -1.26 3.31
N SER A 122 10.20 -1.31 3.10
CA SER A 122 9.60 -1.49 1.76
C SER A 122 8.74 -0.31 1.33
N VAL A 123 8.19 0.47 2.28
CA VAL A 123 7.30 1.59 1.98
C VAL A 123 7.59 2.81 2.85
N LYS A 124 7.29 3.98 2.29
CA LYS A 124 7.54 5.29 2.92
C LYS A 124 6.46 5.64 3.95
N GLY A 125 6.83 6.45 4.94
CA GLY A 125 5.87 7.04 5.88
C GLY A 125 5.16 8.25 5.26
N TYR A 126 3.91 8.48 5.66
CA TYR A 126 3.13 9.64 5.24
C TYR A 126 2.65 10.44 6.44
N GLY A 127 2.61 11.76 6.31
CA GLY A 127 2.14 12.67 7.34
C GLY A 127 1.19 13.67 6.72
N GLY A 128 0.15 14.05 7.44
CA GLY A 128 -0.80 15.09 7.05
C GLY A 128 -0.98 16.09 8.19
N GLY A 129 -1.36 17.31 7.84
CA GLY A 129 -1.74 18.30 8.83
C GLY A 129 -2.74 19.29 8.26
N VAL A 130 -3.70 19.70 9.09
CA VAL A 130 -4.61 20.82 8.84
C VAL A 130 -4.29 21.88 9.88
N PHE A 131 -4.14 23.12 9.41
CA PHE A 131 -3.80 24.27 10.25
C PHE A 131 -4.81 25.38 10.03
N ILE A 132 -5.17 26.11 11.07
CA ILE A 132 -6.01 27.29 10.97
C ILE A 132 -5.12 28.53 10.88
N THR A 133 -5.32 29.31 9.82
CA THR A 133 -4.65 30.60 9.65
C THR A 133 -5.35 31.69 10.45
N ALA A 134 -4.66 32.81 10.65
CA ALA A 134 -5.27 33.99 11.28
C ALA A 134 -6.49 34.54 10.51
N THR A 135 -6.60 34.21 9.21
CA THR A 135 -7.74 34.56 8.34
C THR A 135 -8.91 33.57 8.45
N GLY A 136 -8.78 32.49 9.22
CA GLY A 136 -9.81 31.47 9.37
C GLY A 136 -9.79 30.37 8.31
N ASP A 137 -8.84 30.43 7.36
CA ASP A 137 -8.65 29.36 6.37
C ASP A 137 -8.04 28.12 7.03
N ALA A 138 -8.37 26.94 6.51
CA ALA A 138 -7.91 25.66 7.03
C ALA A 138 -7.02 24.90 6.01
N PRO A 139 -5.87 25.43 5.57
CA PRO A 139 -5.01 24.72 4.62
C PRO A 139 -4.56 23.36 5.14
N SER A 140 -4.54 22.37 4.24
CA SER A 140 -3.99 21.04 4.51
C SER A 140 -2.66 20.83 3.79
N ILE A 141 -1.73 20.13 4.43
CA ILE A 141 -0.50 19.63 3.81
C ILE A 141 -0.41 18.12 3.93
N ILE A 142 0.26 17.50 2.96
CA ILE A 142 0.67 16.10 3.03
C ILE A 142 2.17 16.02 2.73
N CYS A 143 2.87 15.30 3.59
CA CYS A 143 4.30 15.08 3.56
C CYS A 143 4.60 13.58 3.46
N GLN A 144 5.74 13.24 2.85
CA GLN A 144 6.24 11.87 2.83
C GLN A 144 7.70 11.84 3.26
N THR A 145 8.16 10.69 3.77
CA THR A 145 9.60 10.48 4.04
C THR A 145 10.39 10.36 2.73
N THR A 146 11.61 10.88 2.69
CA THR A 146 12.50 10.69 1.52
C THR A 146 13.04 9.26 1.41
N ALA A 147 13.21 8.58 2.55
CA ALA A 147 13.73 7.21 2.62
C ALA A 147 12.71 6.20 3.20
N VAL A 148 12.89 4.93 2.81
CA VAL A 148 12.19 3.75 3.37
C VAL A 148 13.02 3.19 4.53
N GLN A 149 12.95 3.82 5.71
CA GLN A 149 13.76 3.44 6.87
C GLN A 149 12.99 3.63 8.19
N GLY A 150 11.81 3.03 8.33
CA GLY A 150 11.01 3.07 9.59
C GLY A 150 10.72 4.46 10.11
N SER A 151 10.71 5.40 9.19
CA SER A 151 10.84 6.82 9.47
C SER A 151 9.45 7.41 9.68
N THR A 152 9.31 8.13 10.79
CA THR A 152 8.07 8.82 11.14
C THR A 152 7.96 10.07 10.26
N ALA A 153 6.94 10.13 9.41
CA ALA A 153 6.59 11.35 8.69
C ALA A 153 5.90 12.31 9.65
N THR A 154 6.69 12.89 10.56
CA THR A 154 6.17 13.84 11.55
C THR A 154 5.85 15.13 10.85
N VAL A 155 4.62 15.63 10.96
CA VAL A 155 4.28 16.99 10.55
C VAL A 155 4.36 17.86 11.80
N THR A 156 5.41 18.66 11.92
CA THR A 156 5.52 19.62 13.02
C THR A 156 4.74 20.88 12.70
N ASN A 157 4.06 21.42 13.71
CA ASN A 157 3.19 22.58 13.62
C ASN A 157 3.92 23.79 13.04
N LEU A 158 3.62 24.18 11.80
CA LEU A 158 3.97 25.49 11.27
C LEU A 158 2.72 26.36 11.34
N ALA A 159 2.63 27.13 12.42
CA ALA A 159 1.65 28.20 12.58
C ALA A 159 1.80 29.26 11.46
N PRO A 160 0.78 30.11 11.24
CA PRO A 160 0.35 30.55 9.91
C PRO A 160 0.99 31.86 9.47
N THR A 161 2.30 31.91 9.26
CA THR A 161 2.92 33.16 8.77
C THR A 161 3.86 33.03 7.58
N SER A 162 4.42 31.87 7.23
CA SER A 162 5.18 31.73 5.97
C SER A 162 5.45 30.26 5.64
N GLY A 163 4.61 29.65 4.80
CA GLY A 163 4.92 28.41 4.08
C GLY A 163 4.85 27.14 4.91
N THR A 164 3.73 26.43 4.88
CA THR A 164 3.59 25.07 5.41
C THR A 164 4.67 24.18 4.80
N ALA A 165 5.68 23.79 5.59
CA ALA A 165 6.81 22.99 5.14
C ALA A 165 6.85 21.66 5.89
N CYS A 166 7.12 20.58 5.16
CA CYS A 166 7.46 19.30 5.78
C CYS A 166 8.79 19.45 6.53
N PRO A 167 8.91 19.05 7.81
CA PRO A 167 10.16 19.20 8.54
C PRO A 167 11.25 18.38 7.86
N THR A 168 12.38 19.02 7.55
CA THR A 168 13.46 18.43 6.74
C THR A 168 14.48 17.63 7.55
N THR A 169 14.28 17.41 8.86
CA THR A 169 15.25 16.67 9.70
C THR A 169 14.58 15.82 10.79
N PRO A 170 15.13 14.63 11.12
CA PRO A 170 16.41 14.07 10.67
C PRO A 170 16.35 13.28 9.34
N ILE A 171 15.22 13.35 8.64
CA ILE A 171 14.93 12.57 7.44
C ILE A 171 14.31 13.57 6.49
N ALA A 172 14.96 13.85 5.35
CA ALA A 172 14.42 14.80 4.39
C ALA A 172 12.96 14.42 4.08
N MET A 173 12.05 15.37 4.05
CA MET A 173 10.64 15.15 3.74
C MET A 173 10.29 16.09 2.59
N GLU A 174 9.62 15.58 1.57
CA GLU A 174 9.31 16.35 0.35
C GLU A 174 7.79 16.54 0.23
N PRO A 175 7.31 17.75 -0.12
CA PRO A 175 5.88 17.99 -0.28
C PRO A 175 5.35 17.18 -1.48
N LEU A 176 4.18 16.57 -1.29
CA LEU A 176 3.47 15.95 -2.41
C LEU A 176 2.84 17.06 -3.26
N LYS A 177 3.29 17.14 -4.51
CA LYS A 177 2.66 17.98 -5.55
C LYS A 177 1.24 17.50 -5.86
#